data_AF-A0A2S9JYW2-F1
#
_entry.id   AF-A0A2S9JYW2-F1
#
_cell.length_a   1.000
_cell.length_b   1.000
_cell.length_c   1.000
_cell.angle_alpha   90.00
_cell.angle_beta   90.00
_cell.angle_gamma   90.00
#
_symmetry.space_group_name_H-M   'P 1'
#
loop_
_entity.id
_entity.type
_entity.pdbx_description
1 polymer ?
#
loop_
_entity_poly.entity_id
_entity_poly.type
_entity_poly.pdbx_seq_one_letter_code
_entity_poly.pdbx_strand_id
1 'polypeptide(L)' 'MKNKLALAMLLPCLLTISNCGAMRWMDETSKSSGSTGCAGWNKIRIKPETAVYLARNDFSAGIDIDSHNLNGQSHGCWN' A
#
# COMPACT_ATOMS: atom_id res chain seq x y z
N MET A 1 -47.51 11.07 -19.22
CA MET A 1 -46.16 11.49 -18.78
C MET A 1 -46.22 11.78 -17.30
N LYS A 2 -45.64 10.92 -16.45
CA LYS A 2 -45.32 11.09 -15.03
C LYS A 2 -45.00 9.66 -14.54
N ASN A 3 -43.83 9.46 -13.91
CA ASN A 3 -43.33 8.24 -13.22
C ASN A 3 -41.88 7.89 -13.54
N LYS A 4 -41.20 8.59 -14.46
CA LYS A 4 -39.76 8.35 -14.71
C LYS A 4 -38.80 9.25 -13.91
N LEU A 5 -39.33 10.22 -13.15
CA LEU A 5 -38.51 11.19 -12.41
C LEU A 5 -38.10 10.73 -11.01
N ALA A 6 -38.75 9.71 -10.44
CA ALA A 6 -38.44 9.26 -9.08
C ALA A 6 -37.19 8.35 -9.02
N LEU A 7 -36.84 7.66 -10.12
CA LEU A 7 -35.75 6.68 -10.11
C LEU A 7 -34.35 7.32 -10.26
N ALA A 8 -34.28 8.54 -10.80
CA ALA A 8 -33.00 9.22 -11.05
C ALA A 8 -32.43 9.95 -9.82
N MET A 9 -33.23 10.14 -8.76
CA MET A 9 -32.82 10.86 -7.54
C MET A 9 -32.19 9.96 -6.47
N LEU A 10 -32.29 8.63 -6.58
CA LEU A 10 -31.79 7.69 -5.57
C LEU A 10 -30.43 7.08 -5.90
N LEU A 11 -29.88 7.37 -7.08
CA LEU A 11 -28.57 6.86 -7.51
C LEU A 11 -27.33 7.49 -6.83
N PRO A 12 -27.34 8.68 -6.18
CA PRO A 12 -26.10 9.22 -5.60
C PRO A 12 -25.69 8.56 -4.27
N CYS A 13 -26.58 7.81 -3.60
CA CYS A 13 -26.32 7.28 -2.26
C CYS A 13 -25.50 5.97 -2.22
N LEU A 14 -25.21 5.36 -3.37
CA LEU A 14 -24.44 4.09 -3.43
C LEU A 14 -22.96 4.29 -3.77
N LEU A 15 -22.52 5.52 -4.04
CA LEU A 15 -21.14 5.81 -4.45
C LEU A 15 -20.28 6.44 -3.33
N THR A 16 -20.84 6.68 -2.14
CA THR A 16 -20.13 7.31 -1.01
C THR A 16 -19.59 6.32 0.03
N ILE A 17 -19.76 5.01 -0.18
CA ILE A 17 -19.12 3.96 0.63
C ILE A 17 -17.86 3.38 -0.01
N SER A 18 -17.22 4.08 -0.95
CA SER A 18 -15.77 4.00 -1.02
C SER A 18 -15.23 4.64 0.26
N ASN A 19 -15.23 3.84 1.33
CA ASN A 19 -14.25 3.96 2.38
C ASN A 19 -12.89 3.91 1.67
N CYS A 20 -12.44 5.08 1.22
CA CYS A 20 -11.06 5.39 0.95
C CYS A 20 -10.39 5.16 2.29
N GLY A 21 -10.10 3.88 2.54
CA GLY A 21 -9.49 3.44 3.77
C GLY A 21 -8.28 4.31 3.91
N ALA A 22 -8.28 5.17 4.93
CA ALA A 22 -7.06 5.76 5.40
C ALA A 22 -6.08 4.59 5.51
N MET A 23 -5.06 4.61 4.66
CA MET A 23 -4.05 3.58 4.58
C MET A 23 -3.37 3.53 5.93
N ARG A 24 -3.90 2.69 6.82
CA ARG A 24 -3.44 2.52 8.21
C ARG A 24 -2.00 2.02 8.30
N TRP A 25 -1.38 1.70 7.17
CA TRP A 25 0.03 1.38 7.06
C TRP A 25 0.93 2.62 6.92
N MET A 26 0.39 3.83 6.79
CA MET A 26 1.18 5.06 6.67
C MET A 26 1.45 5.80 7.99
N ASP A 27 0.72 5.51 9.08
CA ASP A 27 0.60 6.48 10.18
C ASP A 27 1.53 6.30 11.40
N GLU A 28 2.36 5.25 11.52
CA GLU A 28 3.06 5.02 12.81
C GLU A 28 4.56 4.69 12.76
N THR A 29 5.26 4.80 11.62
CA THR A 29 6.72 4.56 11.60
C THR A 29 7.57 5.58 10.86
N SER A 30 6.99 6.60 10.23
CA SER A 30 7.73 7.60 9.46
C SER A 30 8.45 8.66 10.31
N LYS A 31 8.46 8.54 11.66
CA LYS A 31 9.39 9.32 12.50
C LYS A 31 10.80 8.75 12.33
N SER A 32 11.39 9.03 11.18
CA SER A 32 12.81 8.89 10.92
C SER A 32 13.55 9.85 11.86
N SER A 33 13.96 9.34 13.01
CA SER A 33 14.94 9.99 13.89
C SER A 33 16.35 9.45 13.67
N GLY A 34 16.57 8.72 12.57
CA GLY A 34 17.86 8.11 12.20
C GLY A 34 18.49 8.82 11.01
N SER A 35 19.82 8.72 10.91
CA SER A 35 20.70 9.39 9.94
C SER A 35 20.11 9.53 8.54
N THR A 36 20.51 10.60 7.84
CA THR A 36 20.01 11.07 6.53
C THR A 36 19.84 9.98 5.45
N GLY A 37 20.52 8.83 5.55
CA GLY A 37 20.43 7.72 4.59
C GLY A 37 19.16 6.88 4.67
N CYS A 38 18.43 6.89 5.79
CA CYS A 38 17.24 6.04 5.98
C CYS A 38 15.93 6.82 6.00
N ALA A 39 15.99 8.14 5.83
CA ALA A 39 14.81 9.00 5.86
C ALA A 39 13.85 8.67 4.70
N GLY A 40 12.60 8.35 5.04
CA GLY A 40 11.57 7.97 4.08
C GLY A 40 11.59 6.51 3.62
N TRP A 41 12.60 5.73 4.02
CA TRP A 41 12.68 4.30 3.71
C TRP A 41 12.00 3.49 4.82
N ASN A 42 11.19 2.51 4.42
CA ASN A 42 10.59 1.53 5.33
C ASN A 42 10.85 0.12 4.82
N LYS A 43 11.05 -0.83 5.74
CA LYS A 43 11.21 -2.25 5.41
C LYS A 43 9.88 -2.80 4.86
N ILE A 44 9.90 -3.34 3.64
CA ILE A 44 8.71 -3.91 3.02
C ILE A 44 8.54 -5.33 3.54
N ARG A 45 7.42 -5.59 4.21
CA ARG A 45 7.04 -6.92 4.69
C ARG A 45 5.95 -7.51 3.82
N ILE A 46 6.26 -8.61 3.16
CA ILE A 46 5.27 -9.40 2.40
C ILE A 46 4.87 -10.64 3.20
N LYS A 47 3.60 -11.04 3.06
CA LYS A 47 3.14 -12.32 3.61
C LYS A 47 3.59 -13.48 2.72
N PRO A 48 3.71 -14.72 3.24
CA PRO A 48 4.13 -15.87 2.45
C PRO A 48 3.26 -16.10 1.21
N GLU A 49 1.94 -15.95 1.31
CA GLU A 49 1.03 -16.08 0.17
C GLU A 49 1.30 -15.04 -0.92
N THR A 50 1.70 -13.83 -0.53
CA THR A 50 2.10 -12.77 -1.47
C THR A 50 3.44 -13.10 -2.12
N ALA A 51 4.40 -13.65 -1.37
CA ALA A 51 5.67 -14.09 -1.94
C ALA A 51 5.47 -15.18 -3.01
N VAL A 52 4.60 -16.16 -2.75
CA VAL A 52 4.23 -17.20 -3.74
C VAL A 52 3.52 -16.59 -4.95
N TYR A 53 2.65 -15.61 -4.74
CA TYR A 53 1.97 -14.91 -5.83
C TYR A 53 2.97 -14.15 -6.72
N LEU A 54 3.87 -13.36 -6.12
CA LEU A 54 4.89 -12.61 -6.87
C LEU A 54 5.80 -13.56 -7.65
N ALA A 55 6.27 -14.64 -7.03
CA ALA A 55 7.11 -15.62 -7.72
C ALA A 55 6.47 -16.22 -8.98
N ARG A 56 5.13 -16.29 -9.04
CA ARG A 56 4.38 -16.85 -10.18
C ARG A 56 3.92 -15.81 -11.20
N ASN A 57 3.59 -14.60 -10.75
CA ASN A 57 2.86 -13.63 -11.55
C ASN A 57 3.66 -12.36 -11.85
N ASP A 58 4.61 -11.99 -10.98
CA ASP A 58 5.45 -10.81 -11.12
C ASP A 58 6.77 -11.01 -10.36
N PHE A 59 7.64 -11.82 -10.95
CA PHE A 59 8.92 -12.19 -10.33
C PHE A 59 9.82 -10.95 -10.14
N SER A 60 9.80 -10.02 -11.10
CA SER A 60 10.52 -8.75 -11.04
C SER A 60 10.19 -7.95 -9.78
N ALA A 61 8.90 -7.76 -9.47
CA ALA A 61 8.50 -7.03 -8.28
C ALA A 61 8.99 -7.71 -6.99
N GLY A 62 9.04 -9.04 -6.96
CA GLY A 62 9.63 -9.79 -5.84
C GLY A 62 11.11 -9.48 -5.64
N ILE A 63 11.89 -9.44 -6.72
CA ILE A 63 13.32 -9.09 -6.69
C ILE A 63 13.54 -7.64 -6.29
N ASP A 64 12.74 -6.71 -6.80
CA ASP A 64 12.86 -5.29 -6.47
C ASP A 64 12.58 -5.02 -4.99
N ILE A 65 11.58 -5.70 -4.41
CA ILE A 65 11.29 -5.65 -2.97
C ILE A 65 12.46 -6.19 -2.15
N ASP A 66 13.06 -7.31 -2.58
CA ASP A 66 14.22 -7.89 -1.89
C ASP A 66 15.43 -6.96 -1.98
N SER A 67 15.71 -6.40 -3.16
CA SER A 67 16.79 -5.43 -3.38
C SER A 67 16.62 -4.16 -2.53
N HIS A 68 15.41 -3.61 -2.46
CA HIS A 68 15.07 -2.50 -1.56
C HIS A 68 15.40 -2.83 -0.10
N ASN A 69 14.99 -4.03 0.35
CA ASN A 69 15.20 -4.50 1.72
C ASN A 69 16.69 -4.76 2.02
N LEU A 70 17.47 -5.27 1.05
CA LEU A 70 18.91 -5.44 1.18
C LEU A 70 19.64 -4.10 1.21
N ASN A 71 19.22 -3.13 0.40
CA ASN A 71 19.83 -1.81 0.37
C ASN A 71 19.66 -1.07 1.70
N GLY A 72 18.47 -1.05 2.29
CA GLY A 72 18.36 -0.41 3.61
C GLY A 72 19.02 -1.22 4.73
N GLN A 73 19.20 -2.54 4.58
CA GLN A 73 20.03 -3.31 5.53
C GLN A 73 21.51 -2.89 5.43
N SER A 74 22.05 -2.72 4.23
CA SER A 74 23.43 -2.27 4.03
C SER A 74 23.68 -0.85 4.55
N HIS A 75 22.63 -0.03 4.63
CA HIS A 75 22.66 1.32 5.21
C HIS A 75 22.27 1.38 6.69
N GLY A 76 22.05 0.23 7.35
CA GLY A 76 21.70 0.17 8.78
C GLY A 76 20.31 0.72 9.12
N CYS A 77 19.40 0.78 8.15
CA CYS A 77 18.04 1.28 8.33
C CYS A 77 17.14 0.31 9.11
N TRP A 78 17.49 -0.97 9.14
CA TRP A 78 16.82 -1.99 9.91
C TRP A 78 17.77 -3.13 10.29
N ASN A 79 17.49 -3.73 11.44
CA ASN A 79 18.16 -4.91 11.98
C ASN A 79 17.27 -6.14 11.84
#